data_AF-A0A925RCE4-F1
#
_entry.id   AF-A0A925RCE4-F1
#
_cell.length_a   1.000
_cell.length_b   1.000
_cell.length_c   1.000
_cell.angle_alpha   90.00
_cell.angle_beta   90.00
_cell.angle_gamma   90.00
#
_symmetry.space_group_name_H-M   'P 1'
#
loop_
_entity.id
_entity.type
_entity.pdbx_description
1 polymer ?
#
loop_
_entity_poly.entity_id
_entity_poly.type
_entity_poly.pdbx_seq_one_letter_code
_entity_poly.pdbx_strand_id
1 'polypeptide(L)'
;MWLAGIAAKIDQWIRAAAAKGCAFHEFESEWHEMIHRMANLGTGLFFSQQGDGDEGKTVTTDEGVTLQRSAEPVNRPFQTVFGLFQIQAYV
;
A
#
# COMPACT_ATOMS: atom_id res chain seq x y z
N MET A 1 11.98 4.32 9.49
CA MET A 1 11.83 3.30 10.55
C MET A 1 11.23 2.07 9.89
N TRP A 2 11.95 0.95 9.85
CA TRP A 2 11.52 -0.30 9.22
C TRP A 2 10.22 -0.83 9.84
N LEU A 3 9.45 -1.60 9.06
CA LEU A 3 8.16 -2.20 9.47
C LEU A 3 8.20 -2.91 10.83
N ALA A 4 9.32 -3.59 11.14
CA ALA A 4 9.52 -4.25 12.43
C ALA A 4 9.44 -3.28 13.64
N GLY A 5 9.95 -2.06 13.49
CA GLY A 5 9.86 -1.04 14.53
C GLY A 5 8.45 -0.47 14.72
N ILE A 6 7.59 -0.57 13.69
CA ILE A 6 6.18 -0.19 13.77
C ILE A 6 5.41 -1.28 14.51
N ALA A 7 5.60 -2.55 14.16
CA ALA A 7 4.94 -3.68 14.82
C ALA A 7 5.24 -3.71 16.33
N ALA A 8 6.50 -3.48 16.73
CA ALA A 8 6.88 -3.43 18.15
C ALA A 8 6.20 -2.27 18.91
N LYS A 9 6.06 -1.09 18.28
CA LYS A 9 5.35 0.05 18.87
C LYS A 9 3.85 -0.22 19.00
N ILE A 10 3.26 -0.88 18.01
CA ILE A 10 1.87 -1.30 18.04
C ILE A 10 1.62 -2.26 19.22
N ASP A 11 2.46 -3.29 19.41
CA ASP A 11 2.34 -4.21 20.54
C ASP A 11 2.42 -3.48 21.89
N GLN A 12 3.40 -2.57 22.05
CA GLN A 12 3.54 -1.76 23.26
C GLN A 12 2.31 -0.89 23.52
N TRP A 13 1.76 -0.27 22.49
CA TRP A 13 0.56 0.57 22.60
C TRP A 13 -0.67 -0.26 23.02
N ILE A 14 -0.90 -1.43 22.41
CA ILE A 14 -2.03 -2.32 22.77
C ILE A 14 -1.96 -2.68 24.26
N ARG A 15 -0.77 -3.09 24.73
CA ARG A 15 -0.57 -3.44 26.16
C ARG A 15 -0.84 -2.25 27.07
N ALA A 16 -0.40 -1.05 26.67
CA ALA A 16 -0.63 0.16 27.45
C ALA A 16 -2.12 0.56 27.49
N ALA A 17 -2.84 0.43 26.37
CA ALA A 17 -4.28 0.71 26.31
C ALA A 17 -5.08 -0.23 27.22
N ALA A 18 -4.75 -1.54 27.19
CA ALA A 18 -5.36 -2.53 28.08
C ALA A 18 -5.05 -2.24 29.55
N ALA A 19 -3.79 -1.93 29.90
CA ALA A 19 -3.38 -1.61 31.27
C ALA A 19 -4.07 -0.36 31.84
N LYS A 20 -4.45 0.58 30.96
CA LYS A 20 -5.18 1.81 31.34
C LYS A 20 -6.70 1.61 31.42
N GLY A 21 -7.23 0.44 31.04
CA GLY A 21 -8.67 0.20 30.99
C GLY A 21 -9.40 1.04 29.92
N CYS A 22 -8.74 1.30 28.78
CA CYS A 22 -9.32 2.04 27.67
C CYS A 22 -10.63 1.42 27.20
N ALA A 23 -11.63 2.25 26.88
CA ALA A 23 -12.89 1.76 26.34
C ALA A 23 -12.66 1.16 24.95
N PHE A 24 -13.31 0.05 24.64
CA PHE A 24 -13.06 -0.68 23.40
C PHE A 24 -13.27 0.17 22.14
N HIS A 25 -14.27 1.07 22.12
CA HIS A 25 -14.54 1.92 20.96
C HIS A 25 -13.43 2.96 20.70
N GLU A 26 -12.80 3.48 21.76
CA GLU A 26 -11.64 4.37 21.64
C GLU A 26 -10.43 3.61 21.12
N PHE A 27 -10.18 2.42 21.71
CA PHE A 27 -9.14 1.50 21.27
C PHE A 27 -9.30 1.13 19.79
N GLU A 28 -10.50 0.74 19.36
CA GLU A 28 -10.79 0.30 18.00
C GLU A 28 -10.54 1.42 16.98
N SER A 29 -10.93 2.66 17.31
CA SER A 29 -10.69 3.82 16.45
C SER A 29 -9.20 4.07 16.23
N GLU A 30 -8.41 4.13 17.31
CA GLU A 30 -6.95 4.34 17.23
C GLU A 30 -6.23 3.15 16.56
N TRP A 31 -6.68 1.93 16.85
CA TRP A 31 -6.18 0.71 16.24
C TRP A 31 -6.32 0.73 14.71
N HIS A 32 -7.51 1.08 14.21
CA HIS A 32 -7.76 1.18 12.78
C HIS A 32 -6.85 2.20 12.11
N GLU A 33 -6.68 3.39 12.71
CA GLU A 33 -5.80 4.41 12.17
C GLU A 33 -4.35 3.92 12.08
N MET A 34 -3.83 3.28 13.13
CA MET A 34 -2.47 2.76 13.17
C MET A 34 -2.22 1.69 12.10
N ILE A 35 -3.16 0.76 11.92
CA ILE A 35 -3.07 -0.27 10.88
C ILE A 35 -3.17 0.33 9.48
N HIS A 36 -4.11 1.26 9.24
CA HIS A 36 -4.24 1.93 7.96
C HIS A 36 -2.95 2.67 7.57
N ARG A 37 -2.36 3.38 8.52
CA ARG A 37 -1.12 4.12 8.30
C ARG A 37 0.07 3.20 8.02
N MET A 38 0.19 2.10 8.78
CA MET A 38 1.22 1.10 8.54
C MET A 38 1.08 0.48 7.15
N ALA A 39 -0.14 0.10 6.76
CA ALA A 39 -0.42 -0.50 5.48
C ALA A 39 -0.13 0.47 4.33
N ASN A 40 -0.54 1.74 4.46
CA ASN A 40 -0.22 2.78 3.47
C ASN A 40 1.29 2.92 3.23
N LEU A 41 2.07 3.02 4.32
CA LEU A 41 3.53 3.12 4.25
C LEU A 41 4.16 1.87 3.63
N GLY A 42 3.68 0.68 4.01
CA GLY A 42 4.16 -0.59 3.46
C GLY A 42 3.89 -0.71 1.95
N THR A 43 2.70 -0.33 1.50
CA THR A 43 2.34 -0.30 0.08
C THR A 43 3.17 0.70 -0.70
N GLY A 44 3.38 1.91 -0.18
CA GLY A 44 4.25 2.91 -0.80
C GLY A 44 5.70 2.43 -0.92
N LEU A 45 6.21 1.77 0.13
CA LEU A 45 7.55 1.18 0.13
C LEU A 45 7.67 0.08 -0.93
N PHE A 46 6.68 -0.81 -1.01
CA PHE A 46 6.63 -1.87 -2.02
C PHE A 46 6.69 -1.27 -3.43
N PHE A 47 5.82 -0.30 -3.75
CA PHE A 47 5.84 0.37 -5.05
C PHE A 47 7.18 1.05 -5.36
N SER A 48 7.83 1.66 -4.36
CA SER A 48 9.15 2.27 -4.55
C SER A 48 10.27 1.27 -4.85
N GLN A 49 10.09 -0.01 -4.49
CA GLN A 49 11.09 -1.07 -4.67
C GLN A 49 10.78 -2.03 -5.82
N GLN A 50 9.54 -2.03 -6.32
CA GLN A 50 9.09 -2.98 -7.33
C GLN A 50 9.79 -2.80 -8.69
N GLY A 51 10.38 -1.62 -8.94
CA GLY A 51 10.97 -1.30 -10.24
C GLY A 51 9.90 -1.31 -11.34
N ASP A 52 10.24 -1.81 -12.53
CA ASP A 52 9.37 -1.80 -13.72
C ASP A 52 8.22 -2.83 -13.69
N GLY A 53 7.71 -3.16 -12.49
CA GLY A 53 6.82 -4.29 -12.19
C GLY A 53 5.80 -4.71 -13.27
N ASP A 54 5.87 -6.02 -13.59
CA ASP A 54 5.06 -6.88 -14.46
C ASP A 54 5.12 -6.58 -15.98
N GLU A 55 5.88 -7.42 -16.69
CA GLU A 55 5.95 -7.49 -18.15
C GLU A 55 4.65 -8.11 -18.70
N GLY A 56 3.58 -7.31 -18.73
CA GLY A 56 2.35 -7.69 -19.40
C GLY A 56 2.63 -8.09 -20.85
N LYS A 57 2.16 -9.27 -21.26
CA LYS A 57 2.26 -9.73 -22.66
C LYS A 57 1.55 -8.75 -23.58
N THR A 58 2.06 -8.60 -24.80
CA THR A 58 1.33 -7.94 -25.89
C THR A 58 -0.05 -8.59 -26.05
N VAL A 59 -1.12 -7.81 -25.93
CA VAL A 59 -2.50 -8.28 -26.08
C VAL A 59 -3.08 -7.68 -27.36
N THR A 60 -3.61 -8.53 -28.24
CA THR A 60 -4.48 -8.10 -29.33
C THR A 60 -5.93 -8.13 -28.85
N THR A 61 -6.63 -7.01 -28.96
CA THR A 61 -8.05 -6.91 -28.60
C THR A 61 -8.92 -7.64 -29.63
N ASP A 62 -10.19 -7.89 -29.29
CA ASP A 62 -11.18 -8.47 -30.20
C ASP A 62 -11.43 -7.60 -31.46
N GLU A 63 -11.02 -6.33 -31.41
CA GLU A 63 -11.08 -5.37 -32.52
C GLU A 63 -9.81 -5.41 -33.41
N GLY A 64 -8.86 -6.30 -33.14
CA GLY A 64 -7.60 -6.43 -33.88
C GLY A 64 -6.54 -5.39 -33.50
N VAL A 65 -6.77 -4.59 -32.45
CA VAL A 65 -5.81 -3.58 -31.97
C VAL A 65 -4.76 -4.26 -31.09
N THR A 66 -3.49 -4.12 -31.44
CA THR A 66 -2.39 -4.63 -30.61
C THR A 66 -2.01 -3.59 -29.58
N LEU A 67 -2.28 -3.88 -28.30
CA LEU A 67 -1.82 -3.07 -27.18
C LEU A 67 -0.34 -3.33 -26.97
N GLN A 68 0.46 -2.29 -27.19
CA GLN A 68 1.92 -2.30 -27.03
C GLN A 68 2.27 -1.62 -25.72
N ARG A 69 3.25 -2.19 -25.02
CA ARG A 69 3.88 -1.57 -23.86
C ARG A 69 4.36 -0.16 -24.23
N SER A 70 4.12 0.80 -23.35
CA SER A 70 4.63 2.16 -23.49
C SER A 70 6.16 2.15 -23.64
N ALA A 71 6.71 3.10 -24.41
CA ALA A 71 8.16 3.19 -24.60
C ALA A 71 8.91 3.60 -23.32
N GLU A 72 8.26 4.44 -22.51
CA GLU A 72 8.74 4.95 -21.23
C GLU A 72 7.68 4.68 -20.15
N PRO A 73 8.06 4.54 -18.87
CA PRO A 73 7.10 4.42 -17.80
C PRO A 73 6.30 5.72 -17.66
N VAL A 74 5.00 5.60 -17.43
CA VAL A 74 4.12 6.75 -17.22
C VAL A 74 3.75 6.86 -15.75
N ASN A 75 3.65 8.10 -15.27
CA ASN A 75 3.06 8.36 -13.96
C ASN A 75 1.56 8.08 -14.03
N ARG A 76 1.06 7.19 -13.17
CA ARG A 76 -0.37 6.96 -13.03
C ARG A 76 -0.82 6.83 -11.57
N PRO A 77 -2.05 7.26 -11.26
CA PRO A 77 -2.68 6.93 -10.00
C PRO A 77 -2.94 5.42 -9.91
N PHE A 78 -2.62 4.84 -8.75
CA PHE A 78 -2.98 3.48 -8.36
C PHE A 78 -3.75 3.53 -7.04
N GLN A 79 -5.05 3.27 -7.11
CA GLN A 79 -5.93 3.26 -5.95
C GLN A 79 -5.90 1.89 -5.27
N THR A 80 -5.71 1.89 -3.96
CA THR A 80 -5.86 0.70 -3.10
C THR A 80 -6.81 1.00 -1.95
N VAL A 81 -7.14 -0.02 -1.16
CA VAL A 81 -7.85 0.14 0.12
C VAL A 81 -7.06 1.02 1.10
N PHE A 82 -5.72 1.01 1.02
CA PHE A 82 -4.84 1.72 1.95
C PHE A 82 -4.47 3.13 1.50
N GLY A 83 -4.89 3.55 0.30
CA GLY A 83 -4.67 4.89 -0.21
C GLY A 83 -4.42 4.95 -1.71
N LEU A 84 -4.23 6.18 -2.19
CA LEU A 84 -3.88 6.50 -3.56
C LEU A 84 -2.36 6.69 -3.68
N PHE A 85 -1.74 5.97 -4.61
CA PHE A 85 -0.31 6.02 -4.87
C PHE A 85 -0.04 6.52 -6.28
N GLN A 86 1.05 7.27 -6.46
CA GLN A 86 1.56 7.60 -7.79
C GLN A 86 2.67 6.63 -8.10
N ILE A 87 2.49 5.85 -9.17
CA ILE A 87 3.48 4.86 -9.62
C ILE A 87 3.97 5.23 -11.01
N GLN A 88 5.25 4.94 -11.25
CA GLN A 88 5.82 4.89 -12.60
C GLN A 88 5.71 3.44 -13.07
N ALA A 89 4.90 3.22 -14.10
CA ALA A 89 4.69 1.90 -14.65
C ALA A 89 4.57 1.98 -16.16
N TYR A 90 5.01 0.90 -16.81
CA TYR A 90 4.75 0.69 -18.23
C TYR A 90 3.30 0.20 -18.40
N VAL A 91 2.67 0.59 -19.50
CA VAL A 91 1.24 0.26 -19.81
C VAL A 91 1.11 -0.33 -21.19
#